data_AF-A0AAD7DZI9-F1
#
_entry.id   AF-A0AAD7DZI9-F1
#
_cell.length_a   1.000
_cell.length_b   1.000
_cell.length_c   1.000
_cell.angle_alpha   90.00
_cell.angle_beta   90.00
_cell.angle_gamma   90.00
#
_symmetry.space_group_name_H-M   'P 1'
#
loop_
_entity.id
_entity.type
_entity.pdbx_description
1 polymer ?
#
loop_
_entity_poly.entity_id
_entity_poly.type
_entity_poly.pdbx_seq_one_letter_code
_entity_poly.pdbx_strand_id
1 'polypeptide(L)'
;MRKSLKAWAKGARESILAPHIAGYTDALERGWRFERDYFAEVCREYHAKIDWRIADCEEPPEPLPAYNKFALPVVKMLSEEETVKKRERIVVLNEATHLSLAEV
;
A
#
# COMPACT_ATOMS: atom_id res chain seq x y z
N MET A 1 -16.89 10.75 9.74
CA MET A 1 -16.72 9.45 10.42
C MET A 1 -15.74 8.59 9.63
N ARG A 2 -14.61 8.16 10.22
CA ARG A 2 -13.76 7.13 9.61
C ARG A 2 -14.55 5.83 9.59
N LYS A 3 -14.80 5.26 8.40
CA LYS A 3 -15.36 3.91 8.30
C LYS A 3 -14.35 2.93 8.88
N SER A 4 -14.83 1.95 9.64
CA SER A 4 -14.02 0.91 10.28
C SER A 4 -13.10 0.24 9.27
N LEU A 5 -11.80 0.13 9.59
CA LEU A 5 -10.82 -0.63 8.81
C LEU A 5 -10.91 -2.14 9.06
N LYS A 6 -11.85 -2.63 9.88
CA LYS A 6 -12.08 -4.08 10.01
C LYS A 6 -12.37 -4.66 8.63
N ALA A 7 -11.63 -5.72 8.27
CA ALA A 7 -11.69 -6.38 6.97
C ALA A 7 -11.19 -5.57 5.76
N TRP A 8 -10.47 -4.45 5.95
CA TRP A 8 -9.90 -3.67 4.84
C TRP A 8 -9.02 -4.52 3.92
N ALA A 9 -8.34 -5.52 4.47
CA ALA A 9 -7.44 -6.40 3.76
C ALA A 9 -8.10 -7.67 3.20
N LYS A 10 -9.44 -7.81 3.26
CA LYS A 10 -10.12 -8.96 2.61
C LYS A 10 -10.18 -8.76 1.09
N GLY A 11 -10.47 -9.84 0.36
CA GLY A 11 -10.72 -9.78 -1.08
C GLY A 11 -9.44 -9.62 -1.91
N ALA A 12 -9.44 -8.69 -2.84
CA ALA A 12 -8.35 -8.42 -3.76
C ALA A 12 -7.10 -7.87 -3.04
N ARG A 13 -7.26 -7.19 -1.90
CA ARG A 13 -6.09 -6.81 -1.07
C ARG A 13 -5.45 -8.02 -0.41
N GLU A 14 -6.26 -8.98 0.04
CA GLU A 14 -5.79 -10.23 0.63
C GLU A 14 -4.99 -11.04 -0.38
N SER A 15 -5.53 -11.16 -1.61
CA SER A 15 -4.91 -11.93 -2.68
C SER A 15 -3.55 -11.36 -3.12
N ILE A 16 -3.33 -10.06 -2.91
CA ILE A 16 -2.02 -9.42 -3.10
C ILE A 16 -1.10 -9.68 -1.91
N LEU A 17 -1.57 -9.48 -0.68
CA LEU A 17 -0.70 -9.43 0.51
C LEU A 17 -0.40 -10.82 1.11
N ALA A 18 -1.37 -11.73 1.10
CA ALA A 18 -1.24 -13.05 1.72
C ALA A 18 -0.04 -13.87 1.21
N PRO A 19 0.29 -13.87 -0.10
CA PRO A 19 1.48 -14.57 -0.62
C PRO A 19 2.80 -14.05 -0.03
N HIS A 20 2.85 -12.80 0.45
CA HIS A 20 4.08 -12.17 0.92
C HIS A 20 4.36 -12.39 2.41
N ILE A 21 3.43 -12.95 3.18
CA ILE A 21 3.57 -13.13 4.64
C ILE A 21 4.84 -13.91 4.97
N ALA A 22 5.05 -15.07 4.34
CA ALA A 22 6.22 -15.91 4.60
C ALA A 22 7.55 -15.19 4.27
N GLY A 23 7.63 -14.56 3.09
CA GLY A 23 8.85 -13.83 2.70
C GLY A 23 9.13 -12.61 3.59
N TYR A 24 8.09 -11.97 4.14
CA TYR A 24 8.26 -10.90 5.11
C TYR A 24 8.82 -11.43 6.43
N THR A 25 8.31 -12.56 6.93
CA THR A 25 8.84 -13.22 8.13
C THR A 25 10.31 -13.60 7.95
N ASP A 26 10.67 -14.21 6.82
CA ASP A 26 12.06 -14.57 6.51
C ASP A 26 12.98 -13.34 6.45
N ALA A 27 12.49 -12.23 5.87
CA ALA A 27 13.24 -10.98 5.78
C ALA A 27 13.42 -10.33 7.16
N LEU A 28 12.40 -10.40 8.02
CA LEU A 28 12.44 -9.92 9.39
C LEU A 28 13.51 -10.65 10.22
N GLU A 29 13.59 -11.97 10.10
CA GLU A 29 14.61 -12.79 10.78
C GLU A 29 16.04 -12.46 10.34
N ARG A 30 16.22 -12.00 9.10
CA ARG A 30 17.53 -11.58 8.56
C ARG A 30 17.96 -10.18 8.99
N GLY A 31 17.05 -9.41 9.57
CA GLY A 31 17.29 -8.08 10.12
C GLY A 31 16.73 -6.93 9.29
N TRP A 32 16.70 -5.76 9.91
CA TRP A 32 15.95 -4.57 9.46
C TRP A 32 16.19 -4.13 8.02
N ARG A 33 17.40 -4.34 7.45
CA ARG A 33 17.68 -3.96 6.05
C ARG A 33 16.90 -4.84 5.08
N PHE A 34 16.90 -6.15 5.33
CA PHE A 34 16.19 -7.12 4.49
C PHE A 34 14.69 -6.94 4.60
N GLU A 35 14.20 -6.73 5.82
CA GLU A 35 12.79 -6.41 6.08
C GLU A 35 12.34 -5.15 5.34
N ARG A 36 13.09 -4.05 5.47
CA ARG A 36 12.80 -2.81 4.74
C ARG A 36 12.79 -3.01 3.22
N ASP A 37 13.78 -3.71 2.68
CA ASP A 37 13.92 -3.89 1.23
C ASP A 37 12.78 -4.79 0.69
N TYR A 38 12.42 -5.85 1.41
CA TYR A 38 11.28 -6.71 1.07
C TYR A 38 9.95 -5.96 1.19
N PHE A 39 9.76 -5.20 2.28
CA PHE A 39 8.57 -4.37 2.46
C PHE A 39 8.40 -3.37 1.31
N ALA A 40 9.49 -2.72 0.88
CA ALA A 40 9.47 -1.82 -0.27
C ALA A 40 9.05 -2.54 -1.57
N GLU A 41 9.45 -3.80 -1.77
CA GLU A 41 8.99 -4.61 -2.91
C GLU A 41 7.49 -4.90 -2.86
N VAL A 42 6.97 -5.30 -1.70
CA VAL A 42 5.53 -5.56 -1.52
C VAL A 42 4.71 -4.28 -1.72
N CYS A 43 5.17 -3.14 -1.19
CA CYS A 43 4.52 -1.85 -1.41
C CYS A 43 4.49 -1.47 -2.90
N ARG A 44 5.56 -1.72 -3.65
CA ARG A 44 5.58 -1.46 -5.10
C ARG A 44 4.54 -2.30 -5.84
N GLU A 45 4.44 -3.59 -5.52
CA GLU A 45 3.42 -4.47 -6.10
C GLU A 45 2.00 -4.00 -5.75
N TYR A 46 1.76 -3.74 -4.47
CA TYR A 46 0.46 -3.30 -3.97
C TYR A 46 0.01 -2.01 -4.66
N HIS A 47 0.88 -0.99 -4.73
CA HIS A 47 0.56 0.30 -5.36
C HIS A 47 0.54 0.26 -6.89
N ALA A 48 1.13 -0.76 -7.52
CA ALA A 48 0.98 -1.00 -8.95
C ALA A 48 -0.40 -1.60 -9.28
N LYS A 49 -0.95 -2.41 -8.37
CA LYS A 49 -2.25 -3.09 -8.55
C LYS A 49 -3.44 -2.28 -8.07
N ILE A 50 -3.27 -1.44 -7.06
CA ILE A 50 -4.36 -0.67 -6.44
C ILE A 50 -4.12 0.83 -6.62
N ASP A 51 -5.05 1.52 -7.30
CA ASP A 51 -4.98 2.97 -7.46
C ASP A 51 -5.17 3.66 -6.10
N TRP A 52 -4.28 4.61 -5.80
CA TRP A 52 -4.27 5.35 -4.54
C TRP A 52 -5.55 6.16 -4.28
N ARG A 53 -6.37 6.39 -5.32
CA ARG A 53 -7.67 7.07 -5.20
C ARG A 53 -8.74 6.17 -4.57
N ILE A 54 -8.56 4.85 -4.58
CA ILE A 54 -9.51 3.90 -4.00
C ILE A 54 -9.45 3.99 -2.48
N ALA A 55 -10.60 4.19 -1.84
CA ALA A 55 -10.66 4.27 -0.39
C ALA A 55 -10.36 2.89 0.27
N ASP A 56 -9.87 2.89 1.50
CA ASP A 56 -9.52 1.66 2.24
C ASP A 56 -10.75 0.76 2.51
N CYS A 57 -11.96 1.33 2.44
CA CYS A 57 -13.22 0.60 2.59
C CYS A 57 -13.87 0.20 1.26
N GLU A 58 -13.24 0.53 0.12
CA GLU A 58 -13.71 0.16 -1.21
C GLU A 58 -12.82 -0.93 -1.79
N GLU A 59 -13.42 -1.94 -2.41
CA GLU A 59 -12.68 -3.03 -3.04
C GLU A 59 -12.16 -2.59 -4.41
N PRO A 60 -10.89 -2.85 -4.76
CA PRO A 60 -10.40 -2.54 -6.09
C PRO A 60 -11.12 -3.41 -7.14
N PRO A 61 -11.32 -2.88 -8.35
CA PRO A 61 -12.00 -3.63 -9.41
C PRO A 61 -11.17 -4.84 -9.83
N GLU A 62 -11.84 -5.98 -9.99
CA GLU A 62 -11.25 -7.20 -10.55
C GLU A 62 -11.53 -7.30 -12.07
N PRO A 63 -10.62 -7.91 -12.87
CA PRO A 63 -9.36 -8.51 -12.45
C PRO A 63 -8.28 -7.47 -12.12
N LEU A 64 -7.43 -7.80 -11.15
CA LEU A 64 -6.28 -6.96 -10.79
C LEU A 64 -5.30 -6.84 -11.97
N PRO A 65 -4.64 -5.68 -12.15
CA PRO A 65 -3.60 -5.51 -13.15
C PRO A 65 -2.45 -6.52 -12.98
N ALA A 66 -1.90 -7.00 -14.09
CA ALA A 66 -0.67 -7.80 -14.04
C ALA A 66 0.50 -6.94 -13.51
N TYR A 67 1.24 -7.47 -12.53
CA TYR A 67 2.41 -6.81 -11.99
C TYR A 67 3.69 -7.32 -12.66
N ASN A 68 4.53 -6.40 -13.13
CA ASN A 68 5.87 -6.68 -13.63
C ASN A 68 6.87 -5.79 -12.89
N LYS A 69 7.70 -6.40 -12.03
CA LYS A 69 8.71 -5.71 -11.22
C LYS A 69 9.79 -4.99 -12.05
N PHE A 70 9.93 -5.33 -13.33
CA PHE A 70 10.89 -4.72 -14.26
C PHE A 70 10.24 -3.68 -15.18
N ALA A 71 8.93 -3.45 -15.06
CA ALA A 71 8.28 -2.39 -15.83
C ALA A 71 8.79 -1.02 -15.38
N LEU A 72 9.00 -0.13 -16.34
CA LEU A 72 9.31 1.27 -16.04
C LEU A 72 8.13 1.93 -15.32
N PRO A 73 8.37 2.83 -14.36
CA PRO A 73 7.30 3.56 -13.68
C PRO A 73 6.45 4.32 -14.70
N VAL A 74 5.14 4.04 -14.73
CA VAL A 74 4.22 4.84 -15.55
C VAL A 74 4.07 6.20 -14.89
N VAL A 75 4.75 7.21 -15.42
CA VAL A 75 4.57 8.60 -15.00
C VAL A 75 3.22 9.09 -15.54
N LYS A 76 2.15 8.85 -14.77
CA LYS A 76 0.89 9.55 -15.01
C LYS A 76 1.14 11.03 -14.76
N MET A 77 1.00 11.88 -15.77
CA MET A 77 0.99 13.33 -15.58
C MET A 77 -0.22 13.67 -14.72
N LEU A 78 0.02 13.95 -13.45
CA LEU A 78 -0.99 14.47 -12.54
C LEU A 78 -1.14 15.96 -12.82
N SER A 79 -2.37 16.48 -12.76
CA SER A 79 -2.54 17.93 -12.71
C SER A 79 -1.96 18.47 -11.40
N GLU A 80 -1.76 19.78 -11.33
CA GLU A 80 -1.27 20.46 -10.12
C GLU A 80 -2.22 20.22 -8.93
N GLU A 81 -3.53 20.23 -9.21
CA GLU A 81 -4.60 19.92 -8.24
C GLU A 81 -4.56 18.46 -7.76
N GLU A 82 -4.31 17.50 -8.65
CA GLU A 82 -4.18 16.09 -8.28
C GLU A 82 -2.91 15.82 -7.46
N THR A 83 -1.85 16.57 -7.74
CA THR A 83 -0.59 16.50 -6.99
C THR A 83 -0.80 16.97 -5.56
N VAL A 84 -1.54 18.08 -5.36
CA VAL A 84 -1.92 18.58 -4.03
C VAL A 84 -2.78 17.55 -3.28
N LYS A 85 -3.84 17.03 -3.91
CA LYS A 85 -4.71 16.01 -3.30
C LYS A 85 -3.95 14.75 -2.90
N LYS A 86 -3.03 14.28 -3.76
CA LYS A 86 -2.19 13.13 -3.47
C LYS A 86 -1.29 13.40 -2.26
N ARG A 87 -0.67 14.58 -2.19
CA ARG A 87 0.18 14.98 -1.06
C ARG A 87 -0.61 15.06 0.25
N GLU A 88 -1.79 15.69 0.24
CA GLU A 88 -2.66 15.79 1.41
C GLU A 88 -3.10 14.41 1.90
N ARG A 89 -3.47 13.51 0.99
CA ARG A 89 -3.83 12.13 1.34
C ARG A 89 -2.68 11.39 2.01
N ILE A 90 -1.45 11.54 1.50
CA ILE A 90 -0.24 10.93 2.09
C ILE A 90 0.04 11.51 3.48
N VAL A 91 -0.10 12.83 3.67
CA VAL A 91 0.07 13.46 4.98
C VAL A 91 -0.93 12.92 6.00
N VAL A 92 -2.22 12.84 5.65
CA VAL A 92 -3.26 12.29 6.54
C VAL A 92 -3.01 10.83 6.91
N LEU A 93 -2.51 10.01 5.96
CA LEU A 93 -2.16 8.62 6.23
C LEU A 93 -0.94 8.53 7.17
N ASN A 94 0.08 9.37 6.97
CA ASN A 94 1.29 9.37 7.80
C ASN A 94 1.05 9.95 9.20
N GLU A 95 0.30 11.05 9.34
CA GLU A 95 -0.05 11.64 10.65
C GLU A 95 -0.92 10.70 11.48
N ALA A 96 -1.83 9.95 10.85
CA ALA A 96 -2.60 8.91 11.53
C ALA A 96 -1.75 7.76 12.06
N THR A 97 -0.58 7.53 11.44
CA THR A 97 0.40 6.53 11.87
C THR A 97 1.19 7.03 13.09
N HIS A 98 1.44 8.34 13.19
CA HIS A 98 2.07 8.95 14.38
C HIS A 98 1.15 9.04 15.59
N LEU A 99 -0.16 9.23 15.39
CA LEU A 99 -1.14 9.23 16.49
C LEU A 99 -1.37 7.83 17.08
N SER A 100 -1.27 6.75 16.31
CA SER A 100 -1.47 5.38 16.84
C SER A 100 -0.25 4.80 17.57
N LEU A 101 0.93 5.43 17.44
CA LEU A 101 2.16 5.04 18.14
C LEU A 101 2.36 5.79 19.48
N ALA A 102 1.50 6.76 19.78
CA ALA A 102 1.54 7.53 21.02
C ALA A 102 0.65 6.96 22.13
N GLU A 103 -0.09 5.87 21.86
CA GLU A 103 -1.01 5.22 22.81
C GLU A 103 -0.62 3.77 23.18
N VAL A 104 0.65 3.39 23.02
CA VAL A 104 1.21 2.09 23.48
C VAL A 104 2.34 2.31 24.47
#